data_AF-A0A3M1Y580-F1
#
_entry.id   AF-A0A3M1Y580-F1
#
_cell.length_a   1.000
_cell.length_b   1.000
_cell.length_c   1.000
_cell.angle_alpha   90.00
_cell.angle_beta   90.00
_cell.angle_gamma   90.00
#
_symmetry.space_group_name_H-M   'P 1'
#
loop_
_entity.id
_entity.type
_entity.pdbx_description
1 polymer ?
#
loop_
_entity_poly.entity_id
_entity_poly.type
_entity_poly.pdbx_seq_one_letter_code
_entity_poly.pdbx_strand_id
1 'polypeptide(L)'
;MKSLFALVSLFAAWFLLPACGPTPPTEEALRAQLVGTYCADSYRLELTDSTYMNRKTVQSPLRSGMVRESCKGHYLLVFEDKQWIIRFEKDEHPNSIQNCGREYVVWTAEEGFVLGDAPMAMKDLFDETLLLKDACED
;
A
#
# COMPACT_ATOMS: atom_id res chain seq x y z
N MET A 1 -62.91 42.61 -8.17
CA MET A 1 -61.56 42.67 -8.75
C MET A 1 -60.57 43.10 -7.67
N LYS A 2 -59.73 42.19 -7.18
CA LYS A 2 -58.47 42.43 -6.46
C LYS A 2 -57.62 41.17 -6.65
N SER A 3 -56.57 41.27 -7.45
CA SER A 3 -55.50 40.29 -7.59
C SER A 3 -54.77 40.08 -6.27
N LEU A 4 -54.25 38.88 -6.03
CA LEU A 4 -52.79 38.63 -6.09
C LEU A 4 -52.48 37.13 -5.86
N PHE A 5 -51.60 36.63 -6.73
CA PHE A 5 -50.88 35.36 -6.64
C PHE A 5 -50.05 35.24 -5.35
N ALA A 6 -50.01 34.05 -4.76
CA ALA A 6 -48.89 33.59 -3.92
C ALA A 6 -48.77 32.05 -4.05
N LEU A 7 -47.82 31.50 -4.82
CA LEU A 7 -46.40 31.23 -4.49
C LEU A 7 -46.20 30.14 -3.42
N VAL A 8 -45.55 29.05 -3.85
CA VAL A 8 -44.28 28.50 -3.33
C VAL A 8 -44.32 26.97 -3.33
N SER A 9 -43.64 26.46 -4.36
CA SER A 9 -43.07 25.13 -4.49
C SER A 9 -42.30 24.73 -3.23
N LEU A 10 -42.66 23.63 -2.58
CA LEU A 10 -41.89 23.05 -1.47
C LEU A 10 -41.24 21.74 -1.92
N PHE A 11 -40.02 21.93 -2.43
CA PHE A 11 -38.85 21.10 -2.22
C PHE A 11 -39.02 19.58 -2.37
N ALA A 12 -38.88 19.10 -3.60
CA ALA A 12 -38.14 17.87 -3.84
C ALA A 12 -36.69 18.12 -3.40
N ALA A 13 -36.41 17.91 -2.12
CA ALA A 13 -35.05 17.87 -1.60
C ALA A 13 -34.36 16.66 -2.23
N TRP A 14 -33.63 16.95 -3.31
CA TRP A 14 -32.55 16.15 -3.85
C TRP A 14 -31.78 15.45 -2.73
N PHE A 15 -31.91 14.13 -2.67
CA PHE A 15 -30.88 13.24 -2.14
C PHE A 15 -29.65 13.32 -3.07
N LEU A 16 -28.92 14.44 -3.00
CA LEU A 16 -27.51 14.49 -3.37
C LEU A 16 -26.73 14.36 -2.07
N LEU A 17 -26.80 13.17 -1.45
CA LEU A 17 -25.70 12.77 -0.60
C LEU A 17 -24.53 12.57 -1.56
N PRO A 18 -23.47 13.38 -1.52
CA PRO A 18 -22.24 12.98 -2.16
C PRO A 18 -21.90 11.60 -1.57
N ALA A 19 -21.45 10.67 -2.40
CA ALA A 19 -20.80 9.47 -1.91
C ALA A 19 -19.61 9.94 -1.05
N CYS A 20 -19.82 10.07 0.26
CA CYS A 20 -18.87 10.61 1.23
C CYS A 20 -17.75 9.59 1.50
N GLY A 21 -16.97 9.27 0.47
CA GLY A 21 -15.68 8.61 0.62
C GLY A 21 -14.56 9.64 0.38
N PRO A 22 -13.40 9.52 1.04
CA PRO A 22 -12.20 10.21 0.62
C PRO A 22 -11.99 10.02 -0.90
N THR A 23 -11.66 11.11 -1.58
CA THR A 23 -11.24 11.04 -2.98
C THR A 23 -9.97 10.20 -3.06
N PRO A 24 -9.87 9.23 -3.99
CA PRO A 24 -8.66 8.43 -4.12
C PRO A 24 -7.44 9.32 -4.36
N PRO A 25 -6.29 9.04 -3.69
CA PRO A 25 -5.07 9.76 -3.96
C PRO A 25 -4.63 9.51 -5.41
N THR A 26 -3.84 10.44 -5.96
CA THR A 26 -3.18 10.21 -7.24
C THR A 26 -2.09 9.14 -7.08
N GLU A 27 -1.73 8.49 -8.18
CA GLU A 27 -0.60 7.53 -8.19
C GLU A 27 0.68 8.15 -7.64
N GLU A 28 0.96 9.41 -8.03
CA GLU A 28 2.14 10.15 -7.59
C GLU A 28 2.12 10.42 -6.07
N ALA A 29 0.98 10.85 -5.52
CA ALA A 29 0.85 11.09 -4.08
C ALA A 29 1.00 9.78 -3.29
N LEU A 30 0.40 8.70 -3.79
CA LEU A 30 0.53 7.37 -3.21
C LEU A 30 2.00 6.88 -3.25
N ARG A 31 2.67 7.03 -4.39
CA ARG A 31 4.07 6.64 -4.56
C ARG A 31 4.98 7.42 -3.62
N ALA A 32 4.83 8.74 -3.52
CA ALA A 32 5.59 9.58 -2.61
C ALA A 32 5.44 9.14 -1.14
N GLN A 33 4.27 8.60 -0.79
CA GLN A 33 4.01 8.09 0.55
C GLN A 33 4.61 6.70 0.79
N LEU A 34 4.63 5.82 -0.22
CA LEU A 34 5.14 4.44 -0.10
C LEU A 34 6.66 4.34 -0.21
N VAL A 35 7.32 5.20 -0.99
CA VAL A 35 8.79 5.20 -1.15
C VAL A 35 9.48 5.37 0.20
N GLY A 36 10.49 4.54 0.46
CA GLY A 36 11.25 4.55 1.71
C GLY A 36 11.82 3.18 2.05
N THR A 37 12.37 3.09 3.27
CA THR A 37 12.91 1.84 3.80
C THR A 37 12.04 1.35 4.94
N TYR A 38 11.70 0.06 4.94
CA TYR A 38 10.90 -0.59 5.96
C TYR A 38 11.73 -1.68 6.62
N CYS A 39 11.75 -1.71 7.95
CA CYS A 39 12.60 -2.62 8.71
C CYS A 39 11.84 -3.29 9.88
N ALA A 40 12.30 -4.49 10.22
CA ALA A 40 12.00 -5.17 11.48
C ALA A 40 13.13 -6.18 11.74
N ASP A 41 13.78 -6.18 12.90
CA ASP A 41 14.89 -7.08 13.24
C ASP A 41 15.90 -7.27 12.07
N SER A 42 15.96 -8.48 11.50
CA SER A 42 16.82 -8.86 10.39
C SER A 42 16.22 -8.65 8.99
N TYR A 43 15.04 -8.05 8.90
CA TYR A 43 14.25 -7.84 7.69
C TYR A 43 14.35 -6.39 7.20
N ARG A 44 14.41 -6.23 5.89
CA ARG A 44 14.50 -4.92 5.24
C ARG A 44 13.88 -4.95 3.84
N LEU A 45 12.89 -4.07 3.63
CA LEU A 45 12.28 -3.78 2.34
C LEU A 45 12.59 -2.34 1.94
N GLU A 46 13.23 -2.15 0.80
CA GLU A 46 13.48 -0.84 0.21
C GLU A 46 12.55 -0.65 -0.99
N LEU A 47 11.82 0.46 -1.00
CA LEU A 47 11.00 0.90 -2.13
C LEU A 47 11.57 2.19 -2.70
N THR A 48 11.83 2.20 -4.01
CA THR A 48 12.16 3.40 -4.78
C THR A 48 10.98 3.79 -5.68
N ASP A 49 11.19 4.71 -6.62
CA ASP A 49 10.13 5.16 -7.54
C ASP A 49 9.46 4.03 -8.33
N SER A 50 10.14 2.93 -8.64
CA SER A 50 9.53 1.84 -9.42
C SER A 50 10.12 0.47 -9.14
N THR A 51 11.10 0.38 -8.25
CA THR A 51 11.77 -0.87 -7.92
C THR A 51 11.69 -1.16 -6.43
N TYR A 52 11.86 -2.43 -6.11
CA TYR A 52 11.97 -2.89 -4.74
C TYR A 52 13.19 -3.78 -4.54
N MET A 53 13.65 -3.84 -3.29
CA MET A 53 14.64 -4.79 -2.82
C MET A 53 14.21 -5.27 -1.44
N ASN A 54 13.90 -6.56 -1.32
CA ASN A 54 13.57 -7.18 -0.04
C ASN A 54 14.69 -8.11 0.40
N ARG A 55 15.09 -8.04 1.66
CA ARG A 55 16.18 -8.81 2.23
C ARG A 55 15.83 -9.27 3.64
N LYS A 56 16.22 -10.48 3.98
CA LYS A 56 16.22 -10.95 5.37
C LYS A 56 17.43 -11.82 5.68
N THR A 57 17.85 -11.85 6.93
CA THR A 57 18.88 -12.78 7.40
C THR A 57 18.24 -13.76 8.35
N VAL A 58 18.14 -15.02 7.95
CA VAL A 58 17.49 -16.08 8.74
C VAL A 58 18.46 -17.21 9.02
N GLN A 59 18.20 -17.97 10.09
CA GLN A 59 18.95 -19.20 10.34
C GLN A 59 18.65 -20.21 9.22
N SER A 60 19.69 -20.81 8.63
CA SER A 60 19.50 -21.80 7.57
C SER A 60 18.79 -23.05 8.11
N PRO A 61 17.73 -23.54 7.42
CA PRO A 61 17.11 -24.82 7.79
C PRO A 61 17.99 -26.03 7.42
N LEU A 62 18.99 -25.86 6.55
CA LEU A 62 19.80 -26.94 5.99
C LEU A 62 21.27 -26.92 6.43
N ARG A 63 21.75 -25.82 7.02
CA ARG A 63 23.15 -25.65 7.44
C ARG A 63 23.23 -25.03 8.83
N SER A 64 24.32 -25.28 9.55
CA SER A 64 24.65 -24.51 10.75
C SER A 64 25.15 -23.12 10.32
N GLY A 65 24.27 -22.12 10.25
CA GLY A 65 24.66 -20.74 10.00
C GLY A 65 23.51 -19.84 9.55
N MET A 66 23.75 -18.53 9.58
CA MET A 66 22.83 -17.53 9.03
C MET A 66 22.94 -17.52 7.50
N VAL A 67 21.79 -17.46 6.82
CA VAL A 67 21.70 -17.28 5.37
C VAL A 67 20.99 -15.96 5.10
N ARG A 68 21.52 -15.23 4.12
CA ARG A 68 20.88 -14.04 3.59
C ARG A 68 19.97 -14.44 2.47
N GLU A 69 18.69 -14.13 2.63
CA GLU A 69 17.70 -14.22 1.57
C GLU A 69 17.44 -12.84 0.98
N SER A 70 17.30 -12.78 -0.33
CA SER A 70 16.98 -11.51 -0.99
C SER A 70 16.26 -11.70 -2.32
N CYS A 71 15.46 -10.73 -2.68
CA CYS A 71 14.82 -10.62 -3.97
C CYS A 71 14.66 -9.14 -4.36
N LYS A 72 14.52 -8.90 -5.66
CA LYS A 72 14.38 -7.55 -6.21
C LYS A 72 13.59 -7.58 -7.51
N GLY A 73 12.98 -6.45 -7.84
CA GLY A 73 12.23 -6.33 -9.09
C GLY A 73 11.57 -4.96 -9.22
N HIS A 74 10.59 -4.89 -10.12
CA HIS A 74 9.72 -3.73 -10.23
C HIS A 74 8.45 -3.92 -9.40
N TYR A 75 7.79 -2.81 -9.08
CA TYR A 75 6.42 -2.86 -8.58
C TYR A 75 5.55 -1.88 -9.35
N LEU A 76 4.26 -2.18 -9.40
CA LEU A 76 3.23 -1.37 -10.04
C LEU A 76 2.24 -0.88 -8.99
N LEU A 77 1.69 0.31 -9.21
CA LEU A 77 0.53 0.81 -8.48
C LEU A 77 -0.66 0.72 -9.42
N VAL A 78 -1.69 0.02 -9.00
CA VAL A 78 -2.86 -0.23 -9.84
C VAL A 78 -4.12 0.18 -9.10
N PHE A 79 -4.97 0.96 -9.77
CA PHE A 79 -6.26 1.36 -9.25
C PHE A 79 -7.37 0.48 -9.86
N GLU A 80 -7.86 -0.47 -9.07
CA GLU A 80 -8.90 -1.42 -9.46
C GLU A 80 -9.94 -1.49 -8.34
N ASP A 81 -11.22 -1.66 -8.69
CA ASP A 81 -12.32 -1.81 -7.73
C ASP A 81 -12.39 -0.74 -6.61
N LYS A 82 -12.03 0.51 -6.96
CA LYS A 82 -11.95 1.67 -6.04
C LYS A 82 -10.90 1.52 -4.94
N GLN A 83 -9.87 0.72 -5.16
CA GLN A 83 -8.75 0.50 -4.26
C GLN A 83 -7.45 0.75 -4.99
N TRP A 84 -6.43 1.20 -4.26
CA TRP A 84 -5.07 1.17 -4.75
C TRP A 84 -4.37 -0.09 -4.27
N ILE A 85 -3.73 -0.78 -5.20
CA ILE A 85 -3.00 -2.03 -4.97
C ILE A 85 -1.55 -1.80 -5.39
N ILE A 86 -0.61 -2.14 -4.51
CA ILE A 86 0.80 -2.32 -4.88
C ILE A 86 1.03 -3.76 -5.32
N ARG A 87 1.57 -3.94 -6.52
CA ARG A 87 1.91 -5.25 -7.09
C ARG A 87 3.42 -5.38 -7.24
N PHE A 88 4.03 -6.25 -6.45
CA PHE A 88 5.43 -6.62 -6.56
C PHE A 88 5.59 -7.69 -7.64
N GLU A 89 6.39 -7.41 -8.66
CA GLU A 89 6.71 -8.40 -9.69
C GLU A 89 7.63 -9.49 -9.14
N LYS A 90 7.57 -10.68 -9.74
CA LYS A 90 8.45 -11.79 -9.35
C LYS A 90 9.90 -11.46 -9.71
N ASP A 91 10.81 -11.75 -8.78
CA ASP A 91 12.23 -11.84 -9.09
C ASP A 91 12.48 -13.13 -9.86
N GLU A 92 13.04 -13.05 -11.06
CA GLU A 92 13.42 -14.20 -11.90
C GLU A 92 14.64 -14.93 -11.33
N HIS A 93 15.44 -14.27 -10.50
CA HIS A 93 16.68 -14.81 -9.94
C HIS A 93 16.79 -14.52 -8.42
N PRO A 94 15.82 -14.96 -7.61
CA PRO A 94 15.84 -14.69 -6.18
C PRO A 94 17.00 -15.45 -5.54
N ASN A 95 17.65 -14.80 -4.58
CA ASN A 95 18.52 -15.48 -3.62
C ASN A 95 17.66 -15.96 -2.44
N SER A 96 16.67 -16.81 -2.71
CA SER A 96 15.77 -17.44 -1.74
C SER A 96 15.06 -18.61 -2.42
N ILE A 97 14.40 -19.46 -1.64
CA ILE A 97 13.51 -20.52 -2.15
C ILE A 97 12.19 -19.93 -2.67
N GLN A 98 11.79 -18.76 -2.18
CA GLN A 98 10.56 -18.09 -2.56
C GLN A 98 10.82 -16.91 -3.50
N ASN A 99 9.91 -16.70 -4.45
CA ASN A 99 9.87 -15.45 -5.23
C ASN A 99 9.03 -14.40 -4.49
N CYS A 100 9.36 -13.13 -4.67
CA CYS A 100 8.74 -12.02 -3.95
C CYS A 100 7.54 -11.42 -4.65
N GLY A 101 6.88 -12.18 -5.55
CA GLY A 101 5.66 -11.74 -6.20
C GLY A 101 4.51 -11.68 -5.20
N ARG A 102 4.01 -10.48 -4.90
CA ARG A 102 2.95 -10.23 -3.91
C ARG A 102 2.11 -9.03 -4.32
N GLU A 103 0.87 -8.99 -3.87
CA GLU A 103 0.01 -7.81 -4.01
C GLU A 103 -0.56 -7.40 -2.66
N TYR A 104 -0.65 -6.09 -2.41
CA TYR A 104 -1.26 -5.55 -1.19
C TYR A 104 -2.16 -4.36 -1.51
N VAL A 105 -3.30 -4.28 -0.84
CA VAL A 105 -4.13 -3.08 -0.84
C VAL A 105 -3.45 -2.04 0.03
N VAL A 106 -3.16 -0.86 -0.53
CA VAL A 106 -2.50 0.26 0.16
C VAL A 106 -3.49 1.38 0.49
N TRP A 107 -4.62 1.45 -0.20
CA TRP A 107 -5.67 2.45 0.06
C TRP A 107 -7.06 1.94 -0.36
N THR A 108 -8.09 2.23 0.44
CA THR A 108 -9.50 2.05 0.08
C THR A 108 -10.31 3.33 0.28
N ALA A 109 -11.44 3.44 -0.42
CA ALA A 109 -12.38 4.54 -0.24
C ALA A 109 -13.10 4.55 1.12
N GLU A 110 -13.04 3.46 1.88
CA GLU A 110 -13.69 3.35 3.20
C GLU A 110 -12.71 3.67 4.33
N GLU A 111 -11.48 3.14 4.24
CA GLU A 111 -10.49 3.18 5.32
C GLU A 111 -9.39 4.23 5.07
N GLY A 112 -9.33 4.81 3.87
CA GLY A 112 -8.18 5.64 3.49
C GLY A 112 -6.95 4.77 3.27
N PHE A 113 -5.79 5.18 3.79
CA PHE A 113 -4.57 4.37 3.67
C PHE A 113 -4.64 3.14 4.57
N VAL A 114 -4.80 1.96 3.97
CA VAL A 114 -4.85 0.68 4.69
C VAL A 114 -3.46 0.29 5.21
N LEU A 115 -2.43 0.69 4.45
CA LEU A 115 -1.02 0.62 4.86
C LEU A 115 -0.59 2.06 5.16
N GLY A 116 -0.80 2.58 6.37
CA GLY A 116 -0.49 4.00 6.57
C GLY A 116 -0.90 4.74 7.83
N ASP A 117 -1.62 4.16 8.78
CA ASP A 117 -1.76 4.85 10.08
C ASP A 117 -0.50 4.62 10.92
N ALA A 118 0.17 5.72 11.25
CA ALA A 118 1.52 5.74 11.79
C ALA A 118 1.72 4.75 12.94
N PRO A 119 2.80 3.94 12.91
CA PRO A 119 3.83 3.88 11.87
C PRO A 119 3.36 3.13 10.61
N MET A 120 3.65 3.70 9.42
CA MET A 120 3.35 3.07 8.14
C MET A 120 4.03 1.71 8.07
N ALA A 121 3.21 0.67 7.92
CA ALA A 121 3.68 -0.70 7.97
C ALA A 121 3.46 -1.39 6.63
N MET A 122 4.38 -2.26 6.25
CA MET A 122 4.28 -3.16 5.11
C MET A 122 4.57 -4.59 5.54
N LYS A 123 4.10 -5.57 4.78
CA LYS A 123 4.44 -6.97 5.01
C LYS A 123 5.70 -7.32 4.24
N ASP A 124 6.59 -8.09 4.86
CA ASP A 124 7.71 -8.75 4.20
C ASP A 124 7.20 -9.66 3.08
N LEU A 125 7.93 -9.68 1.96
CA LEU A 125 7.51 -10.39 0.76
C LEU A 125 7.71 -11.91 0.87
N PHE A 126 8.52 -12.39 1.82
CA PHE A 126 8.74 -13.81 2.08
C PHE A 126 7.70 -14.37 3.05
N ASP A 127 7.57 -13.81 4.26
CA ASP A 127 6.83 -14.46 5.35
C ASP A 127 5.77 -13.59 6.06
N GLU A 128 5.37 -12.48 5.45
CA GLU A 128 4.35 -11.55 5.97
C GLU A 128 4.70 -10.83 7.29
N THR A 129 5.95 -10.91 7.74
CA THR A 129 6.44 -10.14 8.89
C THR A 129 6.16 -8.66 8.69
N LEU A 130 5.65 -7.99 9.73
CA LEU A 130 5.34 -6.55 9.66
C LEU A 130 6.63 -5.72 9.73
N LEU A 131 6.86 -4.89 8.73
CA LEU A 131 8.00 -3.99 8.58
C LEU A 131 7.53 -2.56 8.77
N LEU A 132 8.22 -1.80 9.61
CA LEU A 132 7.87 -0.41 9.89
C LEU A 132 8.76 0.53 9.08
N LYS A 133 8.14 1.54 8.46
CA LYS A 133 8.85 2.55 7.70
C LYS A 133 9.79 3.35 8.61
N ASP A 134 11.02 3.57 8.14
CA ASP A 134 12.08 4.34 8.78
C ASP A 134 12.44 3.86 10.21
N ALA A 135 12.11 2.60 10.55
CA ALA A 135 12.44 1.96 11.82
C ALA A 135 13.76 1.16 11.77
N CYS A 136 14.62 1.44 10.80
CA CYS A 136 15.90 0.76 10.67
C CYS A 136 16.88 1.34 11.68
N GLU A 137 17.51 0.48 12.49
CA GLU A 137 18.68 0.88 13.26
C GLU A 137 19.89 0.98 12.32
N ASP A 138 20.67 2.06 12.44
CA ASP A 138 21.91 2.30 11.68
C ASP A 138 23.08 1.37 12.12
#